data_AF-A0A7T7CNI0-F1
#
_entry.id   AF-A0A7T7CNI0-F1
#
_cell.length_a   1.000
_cell.length_b   1.000
_cell.length_c   1.000
_cell.angle_alpha   90.00
_cell.angle_beta   90.00
_cell.angle_gamma   90.00
#
_symmetry.space_group_name_H-M   'P 1'
#
loop_
_entity.id
_entity.type
_entity.pdbx_description
1 polymer ?
#
loop_
_entity_poly.entity_id
_entity_poly.type
_entity_poly.pdbx_seq_one_letter_code
_entity_poly.pdbx_strand_id
1 'polypeptide(L)' 'MPTIKQLIRNTRQPIRNVTKSPALGGCPQRRGTCTRVYTITPKKPNSALRKVARVRLKYGVKKPK' A
#
# COMPACT_ATOMS: atom_id res chain seq x y z
N MET A 1 -32.68 -9.23 -5.78
CA MET A 1 -32.17 -9.47 -7.15
C MET A 1 -32.58 -8.28 -8.01
N PRO A 2 -31.63 -7.55 -8.63
CA PRO A 2 -31.97 -6.31 -9.33
C PRO A 2 -32.65 -6.57 -10.69
N THR A 3 -33.60 -5.73 -11.05
CA THR A 3 -34.33 -5.80 -12.32
C THR A 3 -33.54 -5.16 -13.48
N ILE A 4 -33.83 -5.54 -14.72
CA ILE A 4 -33.14 -5.00 -15.91
C ILE A 4 -33.26 -3.47 -15.97
N LYS A 5 -34.44 -2.90 -15.65
CA LYS A 5 -34.66 -1.44 -15.59
C LYS A 5 -33.82 -0.74 -14.51
N GLN A 6 -33.43 -1.44 -13.43
CA GLN A 6 -32.49 -0.91 -12.43
C GLN A 6 -31.06 -0.89 -12.97
N LEU A 7 -30.65 -1.91 -13.73
CA LEU A 7 -29.32 -1.97 -14.34
C LEU A 7 -29.14 -0.96 -15.49
N ILE A 8 -30.22 -0.69 -16.24
CA ILE A 8 -30.22 0.34 -17.29
C ILE A 8 -30.09 1.75 -16.68
N ARG A 9 -30.79 2.03 -15.57
CA ARG A 9 -30.70 3.33 -14.88
C ARG A 9 -29.39 3.49 -14.10
N ASN A 10 -28.96 2.43 -13.42
CA ASN A 10 -27.77 2.41 -12.58
C ASN A 10 -26.91 1.21 -12.99
N THR A 11 -25.88 1.47 -13.79
CA THR A 11 -24.95 0.43 -14.22
C THR A 11 -24.12 -0.08 -13.05
N ARG A 12 -23.79 -1.38 -13.06
CA ARG A 12 -22.89 -1.95 -12.05
C ARG A 12 -21.50 -1.33 -12.21
N GLN A 13 -20.94 -0.87 -11.09
CA GLN A 13 -19.58 -0.35 -11.06
C GLN A 13 -18.60 -1.46 -10.66
N PRO A 14 -17.45 -1.58 -11.33
CA PRO A 14 -16.42 -2.52 -10.92
C PRO A 14 -15.82 -2.10 -9.57
N ILE A 15 -15.52 -3.09 -8.74
CA ILE A 15 -14.84 -2.85 -7.46
C ILE A 15 -13.39 -2.44 -7.76
N ARG A 16 -12.99 -1.26 -7.29
CA ARG A 16 -11.61 -0.78 -7.45
C ARG A 16 -10.72 -1.39 -6.36
N ASN A 17 -9.71 -2.14 -6.78
CA ASN A 17 -8.71 -2.72 -5.88
C ASN A 17 -7.59 -1.71 -5.60
N VAL A 18 -7.23 -1.53 -4.32
CA VAL A 18 -6.11 -0.67 -3.92
C VAL A 18 -4.81 -1.48 -3.89
N THR A 19 -3.74 -0.93 -4.46
CA THR A 19 -2.42 -1.54 -4.43
C THR A 19 -1.86 -1.58 -3.01
N LYS A 20 -1.28 -2.72 -2.60
CA LYS A 20 -0.60 -2.86 -1.29
C LYS A 20 0.66 -1.99 -1.16
N SER A 21 1.22 -1.52 -2.28
CA SER A 21 2.50 -0.79 -2.36
C SER A 21 2.36 0.58 -3.07
N PRO A 22 1.56 1.52 -2.53
CA PRO A 22 1.32 2.81 -3.18
C PRO A 22 2.59 3.66 -3.35
N ALA A 23 3.57 3.48 -2.46
CA ALA A 23 4.84 4.22 -2.48
C ALA A 23 5.70 3.95 -3.74
N LEU A 24 5.51 2.82 -4.41
CA LEU A 24 6.26 2.46 -5.63
C LEU A 24 5.64 3.06 -6.91
N GLY A 25 4.38 3.49 -6.87
CA GLY A 25 3.71 4.15 -7.98
C GLY A 25 3.76 3.36 -9.30
N GLY A 26 3.64 2.03 -9.25
CA GLY A 26 3.72 1.14 -10.42
C GLY A 26 5.13 0.80 -10.89
N CYS A 27 6.18 1.39 -10.32
CA CYS A 27 7.56 1.00 -10.62
C CYS A 27 7.91 -0.31 -9.89
N PRO A 28 8.72 -1.21 -10.49
CA PRO A 28 9.15 -2.43 -9.82
C PRO A 28 10.04 -2.14 -8.59
N GLN A 29 10.90 -1.12 -8.67
CA GLN A 29 11.81 -0.72 -7.59
C GLN A 29 12.02 0.80 -7.60
N ARG A 30 12.38 1.39 -6.46
CA ARG A 30 12.73 2.82 -6.34
C ARG A 30 13.91 3.03 -5.39
N ARG A 31 14.82 3.93 -5.79
CA ARG A 31 15.93 4.38 -4.94
C ARG A 31 15.39 5.28 -3.81
N GLY A 32 16.00 5.15 -2.63
CA GLY A 32 15.74 6.00 -1.47
C GLY A 32 16.95 6.11 -0.55
N THR A 33 16.87 7.00 0.43
CA THR A 33 17.88 7.19 1.47
C THR A 33 17.34 6.75 2.83
N CYS A 34 18.17 6.03 3.62
CA CYS A 34 17.81 5.62 4.97
C CYS A 34 17.87 6.84 5.91
N THR A 35 16.75 7.15 6.57
CA THR A 35 16.69 8.24 7.56
C THR A 35 16.95 7.75 8.98
N ARG A 36 16.61 6.49 9.28
CA ARG A 36 16.86 5.87 10.58
C ARG A 36 16.98 4.36 10.43
N VAL A 37 17.97 3.76 11.07
CA VAL A 37 18.19 2.30 11.15
C VAL A 37 18.02 1.86 12.61
N TYR A 38 17.23 0.83 12.85
CA TYR A 38 16.90 0.35 14.21
C TYR A 38 16.35 -1.07 14.17
N THR A 39 16.09 -1.65 15.34
CA THR A 39 15.51 -2.98 15.51
C THR A 39 14.07 -2.91 16.01
N ILE A 40 13.21 -3.85 15.56
CA ILE A 40 11.82 -4.00 16.00
C ILE A 40 11.55 -5.46 16.36
N THR A 41 10.78 -5.71 17.43
CA THR A 41 10.28 -7.03 17.80
C THR A 41 9.01 -7.39 16.99
N PRO A 42 8.89 -8.62 16.45
CA PRO A 42 7.70 -9.04 15.72
C PRO A 42 6.45 -9.11 16.59
N LYS A 43 5.27 -9.14 15.96
CA LYS A 43 4.02 -9.48 16.66
C LYS A 43 4.08 -10.92 17.18
N LYS A 44 3.50 -11.15 18.37
CA LYS A 44 3.25 -12.49 18.95
C LYS A 44 2.55 -13.38 17.90
N PRO A 45 2.85 -14.68 17.78
CA PRO A 45 3.63 -15.57 18.67
C PRO A 45 5.15 -15.53 18.47
N ASN A 46 5.64 -14.79 17.49
CA ASN A 46 7.06 -14.83 17.14
C ASN A 46 7.91 -14.02 18.11
N SER A 47 9.17 -14.40 18.29
CA SER A 47 10.18 -13.66 19.04
C SER A 47 11.48 -13.57 18.24
N ALA A 48 11.95 -12.35 17.98
CA ALA A 48 13.22 -12.04 17.29
C ALA A 48 13.51 -10.54 17.32
N LEU A 49 14.73 -10.13 16.96
CA LEU A 49 15.06 -8.74 16.62
C LEU A 49 15.11 -8.56 15.10
N ARG A 50 14.17 -7.82 14.50
CA ARG A 50 14.17 -7.52 13.07
C ARG A 50 14.93 -6.22 12.81
N LYS A 51 16.03 -6.29 12.06
CA LYS A 51 16.75 -5.12 11.55
C LYS A 51 15.91 -4.43 10.48
N VAL A 52 15.56 -3.16 10.69
CA VAL A 52 14.72 -2.38 9.77
C VAL A 52 15.26 -0.98 9.57
N ALA A 53 14.82 -0.33 8.50
CA ALA A 53 15.16 1.06 8.19
C ALA A 53 13.92 1.86 7.78
N ARG A 54 13.83 3.12 8.22
CA ARG A 54 12.94 4.12 7.63
C ARG A 54 13.64 4.71 6.42
N VAL A 55 12.97 4.69 5.26
CA VAL A 55 13.54 5.11 3.98
C VAL A 55 12.71 6.24 3.38
N ARG A 56 13.39 7.29 2.89
CA ARG A 56 12.79 8.34 2.06
C ARG A 56 13.03 8.02 0.59
N LEU A 57 11.98 7.72 -0.17
CA LEU A 57 12.07 7.44 -1.60
C LEU A 57 12.31 8.73 -2.42
N LYS A 58 13.05 8.62 -3.53
CA LYS A 58 13.41 9.77 -4.39
C LYS A 58 12.19 10.49 -4.98
N TYR A 59 11.18 9.75 -5.42
CA TYR A 59 9.89 10.30 -5.81
C TYR A 59 8.93 10.15 -4.63
N GLY A 60 8.36 11.27 -4.20
CA GLY A 60 7.56 11.36 -2.99
C GLY A 60 6.50 10.28 -2.89
N VAL A 61 6.43 9.64 -1.73
CA VAL A 61 5.20 8.95 -1.33
C VAL A 61 4.17 10.07 -1.22
N LYS A 62 3.22 10.15 -2.17
CA LYS A 62 2.01 10.95 -1.97
C LYS A 62 1.39 10.38 -0.71
N LYS A 63 1.56 11.05 0.43
CA LYS A 63 0.80 10.71 1.63
C LYS A 63 -0.66 10.78 1.18
N PRO A 64 -1.46 9.71 1.34
CA PRO A 64 -2.89 9.91 1.27
C PRO A 64 -3.18 10.95 2.36
N LYS A 65 -3.77 12.09 1.96
CA LYS A 65 -4.56 12.87 2.90
C LYS A 65 -5.72 12.00 3.35
#